data_AF-A0A533XA89-F1
#
_entry.id   AF-A0A533XA89-F1
#
_cell.length_a   1.000
_cell.length_b   1.000
_cell.length_c   1.000
_cell.angle_alpha   90.00
_cell.angle_beta   90.00
_cell.angle_gamma   90.00
#
_symmetry.space_group_name_H-M   'P 1'
#
loop_
_entity.id
_entity.type
_entity.pdbx_description
1 polymer ?
#
loop_
_entity_poly.entity_id
_entity_poly.type
_entity_poly.pdbx_seq_one_letter_code
_entity_poly.pdbx_strand_id
1 'polypeptide(L)'
;MANDFRNRKLIKCVFERVIQRRDRTVEQLFGKSRVRNQVVLDLAEKASVDPIHIYLDVPTTPSVPYTSSREALRSITLVYDDAKKMHTKTVPIEDLPLVGSIAGFVDILRVYTGAEDKEKVTKATTALFDNEGFTTRISV
;
A
#
# COMPACT_ATOMS: atom_id res chain seq x y z
N MET A 1 8.28 23.78 5.00
CA MET A 1 8.90 22.50 4.56
C MET A 1 10.39 22.39 4.85
N ALA A 2 11.30 23.15 4.22
CA ALA A 2 12.76 22.94 4.43
C ALA A 2 13.22 23.13 5.89
N ASN A 3 12.69 24.17 6.56
CA ASN A 3 12.98 24.40 7.97
C ASN A 3 12.37 23.29 8.87
N ASP A 4 11.16 22.83 8.54
CA ASP A 4 10.48 21.76 9.27
C ASP A 4 11.23 20.43 9.16
N PHE A 5 11.73 20.10 7.96
CA PHE A 5 12.59 18.94 7.73
C PHE A 5 13.84 18.99 8.60
N ARG A 6 14.56 20.12 8.58
CA ARG A 6 15.76 20.33 9.42
C ARG A 6 15.45 20.20 10.91
N ASN A 7 14.29 20.68 11.34
CA ASN A 7 13.86 20.65 12.74
C ASN A 7 13.13 19.36 13.12
N ARG A 8 13.14 18.32 12.28
CA ARG A 8 12.44 17.03 12.47
C ARG A 8 10.93 17.17 12.70
N LYS A 9 10.32 18.24 12.19
CA LYS A 9 8.88 18.47 12.15
C LYS A 9 8.29 17.91 10.84
N LEU A 10 8.36 16.59 10.69
CA LEU A 10 7.86 15.90 9.49
C LEU A 10 6.33 15.80 9.49
N ILE A 11 5.76 15.74 8.27
CA ILE A 11 4.35 15.37 8.03
C ILE A 11 4.00 14.05 8.73
N LYS A 12 2.74 13.91 9.12
CA LYS A 12 2.23 12.78 9.92
C LYS A 12 1.44 11.85 9.03
N CYS A 13 1.78 10.56 9.09
CA CYS A 13 0.93 9.51 8.53
C CYS A 13 -0.33 9.43 9.41
N VAL A 14 -1.49 9.62 8.79
CA VAL A 14 -2.80 9.58 9.46
C VAL A 14 -3.64 8.38 9.08
N PHE A 15 -3.23 7.68 8.01
CA PHE A 15 -3.86 6.46 7.54
C PHE A 15 -2.86 5.65 6.73
N GLU A 16 -2.88 4.33 6.93
CA GLU A 16 -2.12 3.36 6.18
C GLU A 16 -3.01 2.15 5.91
N ARG A 17 -3.06 1.70 4.66
CA ARG A 17 -3.75 0.47 4.28
C ARG A 17 -2.88 -0.35 3.36
N VAL A 18 -2.68 -1.60 3.74
CA VAL A 18 -2.01 -2.61 2.92
C VAL A 18 -3.00 -3.10 1.86
N ILE A 19 -2.61 -2.97 0.59
CA ILE A 19 -3.33 -3.45 -0.58
C ILE A 19 -2.55 -4.64 -1.12
N GLN A 20 -3.18 -5.81 -1.15
CA GLN A 20 -2.59 -6.97 -1.81
C GLN A 20 -2.86 -6.88 -3.32
N ARG A 21 -1.81 -7.05 -4.13
CA ARG A 21 -1.84 -6.95 -5.60
C ARG A 21 -2.82 -7.86 -6.33
N ARG A 22 -3.48 -8.79 -5.63
CA ARG A 22 -4.60 -9.56 -6.18
C ARG A 22 -5.78 -8.64 -6.56
N ASP A 23 -5.83 -7.43 -6.00
CA ASP A 23 -6.84 -6.41 -6.25
C ASP A 23 -6.42 -5.41 -7.35
N ARG A 24 -6.15 -5.91 -8.57
CA ARG A 24 -5.68 -5.11 -9.73
C ARG A 24 -6.53 -3.86 -10.02
N THR A 25 -7.79 -3.90 -9.63
CA THR A 25 -8.77 -2.80 -9.75
C THR A 25 -8.33 -1.57 -8.97
N VAL A 26 -7.78 -1.75 -7.76
CA VAL A 26 -7.38 -0.66 -6.87
C VAL A 26 -6.14 0.06 -7.40
N GLU A 27 -5.12 -0.68 -7.84
CA GLU A 27 -3.92 -0.13 -8.49
C GLU A 27 -4.28 0.71 -9.73
N GLN A 28 -5.16 0.20 -10.59
CA GLN A 28 -5.56 0.91 -11.81
C GLN A 28 -6.37 2.18 -11.53
N LEU A 29 -7.22 2.17 -10.50
CA LEU A 29 -7.99 3.34 -10.07
C LEU A 29 -7.06 4.44 -9.55
N PHE A 30 -6.16 4.13 -8.63
CA PHE A 30 -5.24 5.10 -8.05
C PHE A 30 -4.09 5.52 -8.98
N GLY A 31 -3.80 4.74 -10.03
CA GLY A 31 -2.87 5.16 -11.09
C GLY A 31 -3.31 6.44 -11.80
N LYS A 32 -4.63 6.65 -11.94
CA LYS A 32 -5.20 7.83 -12.60
C LYS A 32 -5.09 9.07 -11.69
N SER A 33 -4.40 10.11 -12.16
CA SER A 33 -4.24 11.37 -11.41
C SER A 33 -5.59 12.01 -11.03
N ARG A 34 -6.60 11.90 -11.90
CA ARG A 34 -7.96 12.39 -11.63
C ARG A 34 -8.58 11.76 -10.37
N VAL A 35 -8.43 10.45 -10.19
CA VAL A 35 -8.96 9.74 -9.02
C VAL A 35 -8.22 10.18 -7.76
N ARG A 36 -6.89 10.26 -7.81
CA ARG A 36 -6.09 10.75 -6.69
C ARG A 36 -6.48 12.16 -6.26
N ASN A 37 -6.66 13.06 -7.22
CA ASN A 37 -7.05 14.44 -6.95
C ASN A 37 -8.44 14.50 -6.32
N GLN A 38 -9.40 13.69 -6.80
CA GLN A 38 -10.73 13.66 -6.21
C GLN A 38 -10.70 13.20 -4.76
N VAL A 39 -9.92 12.15 -4.45
CA VAL A 39 -9.76 11.66 -3.07
C VAL A 39 -9.19 12.73 -2.16
N VAL A 40 -8.19 13.47 -2.63
CA VAL A 40 -7.59 14.58 -1.87
C VAL A 40 -8.61 15.69 -1.63
N LEU A 41 -9.41 16.04 -2.64
CA LEU A 41 -10.48 17.05 -2.52
C LEU A 41 -11.57 16.62 -1.52
N ASP A 42 -12.04 15.38 -1.61
CA ASP A 42 -13.08 14.84 -0.72
C ASP A 42 -12.58 14.81 0.74
N LEU A 43 -11.32 14.42 0.96
CA LEU A 43 -10.71 14.43 2.29
C LEU A 43 -10.55 15.86 2.82
N ALA A 44 -10.13 16.80 1.96
CA ALA A 44 -9.94 18.21 2.31
C ALA A 44 -11.27 18.87 2.72
N GLU A 45 -12.33 18.65 1.94
CA GLU A 45 -13.68 19.13 2.23
C GLU A 45 -14.17 18.57 3.58
N LYS A 46 -14.06 17.26 3.76
CA LYS A 46 -14.56 16.57 4.97
C LYS A 46 -13.76 16.93 6.23
N ALA A 47 -12.47 17.22 6.10
CA ALA A 47 -11.62 17.67 7.20
C ALA A 47 -11.63 19.20 7.40
N SER A 48 -12.25 19.96 6.48
CA SER A 48 -12.19 21.42 6.44
C SER A 48 -10.75 21.96 6.49
N VAL A 49 -9.90 21.44 5.61
CA VAL A 49 -8.50 21.86 5.43
C VAL A 49 -8.23 22.15 3.95
N ASP A 50 -7.19 22.92 3.65
CA ASP A 50 -6.80 23.14 2.25
C ASP A 50 -6.24 21.81 1.66
N PRO A 51 -6.66 21.41 0.44
CA PRO A 51 -6.12 20.24 -0.26
C PRO A 51 -4.58 20.15 -0.29
N ILE A 52 -3.87 21.28 -0.28
CA ILE A 52 -2.41 21.33 -0.26
C ILE A 52 -1.78 20.75 1.01
N HIS A 53 -2.56 20.64 2.10
CA HIS A 53 -2.11 20.03 3.35
C HIS A 53 -2.32 18.51 3.41
N ILE A 54 -2.86 17.90 2.35
CA ILE A 54 -3.11 16.46 2.26
C ILE A 54 -2.23 15.84 1.18
N TYR A 55 -1.44 14.84 1.57
CA TYR A 55 -0.54 14.14 0.67
C TYR A 55 -0.97 12.68 0.56
N LEU A 56 -1.32 12.27 -0.64
CA LEU A 56 -1.72 10.90 -0.95
C LEU A 56 -0.51 10.16 -1.56
N ASP A 57 0.03 9.20 -0.82
CA ASP A 57 1.07 8.29 -1.28
C ASP A 57 0.41 7.00 -1.77
N VAL A 58 0.49 6.77 -3.07
CA VAL A 58 0.00 5.55 -3.72
C VAL A 58 1.20 4.79 -4.29
N PRO A 59 1.15 3.45 -4.28
CA PRO A 59 2.20 2.64 -4.88
C PRO A 59 2.13 2.78 -6.41
N THR A 60 2.93 3.69 -6.95
CA THR A 60 3.06 3.90 -8.41
C THR A 60 4.11 2.98 -9.04
N THR A 61 4.92 2.33 -8.20
CA THR A 61 5.96 1.37 -8.58
C THR A 61 5.94 0.18 -7.60
N PRO A 62 6.08 -1.07 -8.08
CA PRO A 62 6.14 -2.24 -7.21
C PRO A 62 7.35 -2.09 -6.28
N SER A 63 7.09 -1.80 -5.01
CA SER A 63 8.05 -1.13 -4.13
C SER A 63 9.00 -2.07 -3.39
N VAL A 64 8.79 -3.39 -3.46
CA VAL A 64 9.75 -4.37 -2.92
C VAL A 64 9.75 -5.65 -3.76
N PRO A 65 10.73 -5.86 -4.67
CA PRO A 65 11.00 -7.19 -5.17
C PRO A 65 11.66 -8.02 -4.07
N TYR A 66 11.05 -9.15 -3.69
CA TYR A 66 11.63 -10.09 -2.71
C TYR A 66 12.86 -10.85 -3.25
N THR A 67 13.29 -10.58 -4.49
CA THR A 67 14.46 -11.20 -5.12
C THR A 67 15.37 -10.14 -5.76
N SER A 68 16.66 -10.45 -5.82
CA SER A 68 17.70 -9.62 -6.45
C SER A 68 17.50 -9.43 -7.96
N SER A 69 16.71 -10.27 -8.64
CA SER A 69 16.44 -10.15 -10.09
C SER A 69 15.26 -9.25 -10.44
N ARG A 70 14.54 -8.70 -9.45
CA ARG A 70 13.23 -8.02 -9.62
C ARG A 70 12.13 -8.91 -10.20
N GLU A 71 12.38 -10.21 -10.38
CA GLU A 71 11.36 -11.18 -10.73
C GLU A 71 10.75 -11.77 -9.46
N ALA A 72 9.43 -11.96 -9.44
CA ALA A 72 8.78 -12.64 -8.32
C ALA A 72 9.42 -14.02 -8.11
N LEU A 73 9.72 -14.39 -6.86
CA LEU A 73 10.19 -15.73 -6.51
C LEU A 73 9.12 -16.73 -6.97
N ARG A 74 9.41 -17.55 -7.98
CA ARG A 74 8.41 -18.48 -8.56
C ARG A 74 8.43 -19.85 -7.88
N SER A 75 9.59 -20.31 -7.47
CA SER A 75 9.77 -21.64 -6.86
C SER A 75 10.98 -21.68 -5.93
N ILE A 76 10.97 -22.59 -4.95
CA ILE A 76 12.12 -22.94 -4.11
C ILE A 76 12.48 -24.40 -4.37
N THR A 77 13.78 -24.69 -4.44
CA THR A 77 14.30 -26.06 -4.44
C THR A 77 14.60 -26.47 -3.00
N LEU A 78 13.86 -27.45 -2.50
CA LEU A 78 14.06 -28.08 -1.20
C LEU A 78 15.05 -29.24 -1.35
N VAL A 79 16.11 -29.22 -0.56
CA VAL A 79 17.05 -30.34 -0.42
C VAL A 79 16.89 -30.88 1.00
N TYR A 80 16.59 -32.17 1.13
CA TYR A 80 16.37 -32.81 2.42
C TYR A 80 16.88 -34.25 2.45
N ASP A 81 17.24 -34.72 3.64
CA ASP A 81 17.71 -36.08 3.90
C ASP A 81 16.59 -36.90 4.56
N ASP A 82 16.33 -38.12 4.09
CA ASP A 82 15.42 -39.06 4.76
C ASP A 82 16.14 -40.17 5.55
N ALA A 83 17.45 -39.97 5.83
CA ALA A 83 18.40 -40.89 6.43
C ALA A 83 18.90 -42.03 5.52
N LYS A 84 18.34 -42.19 4.31
CA LYS A 84 18.82 -43.18 3.32
C LYS A 84 19.33 -42.55 2.03
N LYS A 85 18.88 -41.34 1.70
CA LYS A 85 19.23 -40.66 0.45
C LYS A 85 19.01 -39.15 0.56
N MET A 86 19.84 -38.40 -0.17
CA MET A 86 19.58 -36.99 -0.47
C MET A 86 18.45 -36.85 -1.51
N HIS A 87 17.41 -36.12 -1.14
CA HIS A 87 16.27 -35.81 -2.00
C HIS A 87 16.28 -34.34 -2.41
N THR A 88 15.72 -34.08 -3.59
CA THR A 88 15.55 -32.73 -4.11
C THR A 88 14.14 -32.60 -4.66
N LYS A 89 13.42 -31.55 -4.25
CA LYS A 89 12.07 -31.24 -4.73
C LYS A 89 11.96 -29.76 -5.04
N THR A 90 11.54 -29.41 -6.24
CA THR A 90 11.17 -28.04 -6.58
C THR A 90 9.70 -27.83 -6.26
N VAL A 91 9.39 -26.79 -5.49
CA VAL A 91 8.02 -26.44 -5.07
C VAL A 91 7.71 -25.02 -5.53
N PRO A 92 6.59 -24.80 -6.24
CA PRO A 92 6.08 -23.46 -6.52
C PRO A 92 5.85 -22.67 -5.22
N ILE A 93 6.14 -21.38 -5.24
CA ILE A 93 5.94 -20.52 -4.06
C ILE A 93 4.47 -20.45 -3.63
N GLU A 94 3.57 -20.48 -4.62
CA GLU A 94 2.11 -20.49 -4.40
C GLU A 94 1.62 -21.73 -3.64
N ASP A 95 2.33 -22.85 -3.76
CA ASP A 95 1.97 -24.12 -3.10
C ASP A 95 2.45 -24.17 -1.64
N LEU A 96 3.28 -23.21 -1.21
CA LEU A 96 3.75 -23.11 0.18
C LEU A 96 2.77 -22.23 0.97
N PRO A 97 1.99 -22.75 1.93
CA PRO A 97 0.89 -22.00 2.56
C PRO A 97 1.33 -20.68 3.21
N LEU A 98 2.47 -20.70 3.90
CA LEU A 98 3.03 -19.51 4.53
C LEU A 98 3.72 -18.57 3.54
N VAL A 99 4.41 -19.12 2.54
CA VAL A 99 5.21 -18.30 1.61
C VAL A 99 4.32 -17.73 0.51
N GLY A 100 3.41 -18.52 -0.06
CA GLY A 100 2.45 -18.09 -1.07
C GLY A 100 1.45 -17.04 -0.59
N SER A 101 1.22 -16.92 0.73
CA SER A 101 0.38 -15.87 1.31
C SER A 101 1.11 -14.52 1.47
N ILE A 102 2.44 -14.52 1.56
CA ILE A 102 3.29 -13.31 1.63
C ILE A 102 4.05 -13.03 0.32
N ALA A 103 4.05 -13.98 -0.61
CA ALA A 103 4.75 -13.87 -1.88
C ALA A 103 4.01 -12.95 -2.84
N GLY A 104 4.74 -12.02 -3.44
CA GLY A 104 4.22 -11.04 -4.37
C GLY A 104 4.84 -9.67 -4.14
N PHE A 105 4.06 -8.60 -4.32
CA PHE A 105 4.43 -7.24 -3.93
C PHE A 105 3.36 -6.75 -2.96
N VAL A 106 3.78 -6.05 -1.92
CA VAL A 106 2.87 -5.39 -0.98
C VAL A 106 2.78 -3.93 -1.41
N ASP A 107 1.58 -3.54 -1.81
CA ASP A 107 1.27 -2.17 -2.17
C ASP A 107 0.66 -1.49 -0.93
N ILE A 108 1.07 -0.26 -0.63
CA ILE A 108 0.63 0.45 0.57
C ILE A 108 0.09 1.81 0.16
N LEU A 109 -1.16 2.07 0.53
CA LEU A 109 -1.79 3.37 0.42
C LEU A 109 -1.57 4.13 1.72
N ARG A 110 -1.06 5.37 1.63
CA ARG A 110 -0.90 6.22 2.81
C ARG A 110 -1.45 7.62 2.58
N VAL A 111 -1.98 8.19 3.65
CA VAL A 111 -2.39 9.60 3.70
C VAL A 111 -1.53 10.30 4.74
N TYR A 112 -0.94 11.43 4.35
CA TYR A 112 -0.16 12.28 5.24
C TYR A 112 -0.75 13.69 5.32
N THR A 113 -0.49 14.36 6.44
CA THR A 113 -0.84 15.77 6.64
C THR A 113 0.11 16.47 7.63
N GLY A 114 -0.05 17.79 7.82
CA GLY A 114 0.64 18.57 8.85
C GLY A 114 0.27 18.10 10.27
N ALA A 115 1.08 18.48 11.26
CA ALA A 115 0.82 18.09 12.65
C ALA A 115 -0.45 18.77 13.20
N GLU A 116 -0.70 19.99 12.75
CA GLU A 116 -1.84 20.85 13.04
C GLU A 116 -3.19 20.25 12.60
N ASP A 117 -3.21 19.54 11.48
CA ASP A 117 -4.44 18.99 10.89
C ASP A 117 -4.63 17.49 11.16
N LYS A 118 -3.69 16.87 11.88
CA LYS A 118 -3.63 15.43 12.12
C LYS A 118 -4.99 14.84 12.55
N GLU A 119 -5.62 15.40 13.57
CA GLU A 119 -6.86 14.85 14.12
C GLU A 119 -8.05 14.96 13.14
N LYS A 120 -8.18 16.09 12.45
CA LYS A 120 -9.26 16.33 11.48
C LYS A 120 -9.13 15.39 10.29
N VAL A 121 -7.92 15.29 9.74
CA VAL A 121 -7.67 14.43 8.58
C VAL A 121 -7.77 12.97 8.96
N THR A 122 -7.31 12.53 10.15
CA THR A 122 -7.54 11.15 10.62
C THR A 122 -9.03 10.81 10.63
N LYS A 123 -9.87 11.66 11.23
CA LYS A 123 -11.34 11.44 11.27
C LYS A 123 -11.95 11.38 9.88
N ALA A 124 -11.59 12.29 8.99
CA ALA A 124 -12.08 12.31 7.61
C ALA A 124 -11.67 11.05 6.85
N THR A 125 -10.43 10.59 7.05
CA THR A 125 -9.85 9.44 6.36
C THR A 125 -10.48 8.13 6.82
N THR A 126 -10.60 7.91 8.13
CA THR A 126 -11.37 6.78 8.71
C THR A 126 -12.79 6.76 8.15
N ALA A 127 -13.49 7.89 8.14
CA ALA A 127 -14.86 7.94 7.65
C ALA A 127 -15.01 7.76 6.13
N LEU A 128 -13.95 7.97 5.34
CA LEU A 128 -13.93 7.75 3.89
C LEU A 128 -13.61 6.28 3.55
N PHE A 129 -12.64 5.69 4.23
CA PHE A 129 -12.10 4.37 3.89
C PHE A 129 -12.68 3.19 4.71
N ASP A 130 -13.23 3.42 5.90
CA ASP A 130 -13.84 2.36 6.74
C ASP A 130 -15.33 2.14 6.45
N ASN A 131 -16.00 3.07 5.77
CA ASN A 131 -17.30 2.78 5.19
C ASN A 131 -17.08 1.88 3.96
N GLU A 132 -17.60 0.65 3.98
CA GLU A 132 -17.40 -0.46 3.03
C GLU A 132 -17.77 -0.21 1.55
N GLY A 133 -17.39 0.91 0.94
CA GLY A 133 -17.85 1.26 -0.41
C GLY A 133 -17.00 2.25 -1.18
N PHE A 134 -15.72 2.43 -0.85
CA PHE A 134 -14.84 3.32 -1.62
C PHE A 134 -14.71 2.85 -3.09
N THR A 135 -14.60 1.54 -3.34
CA THR A 135 -14.59 0.96 -4.69
C THR A 135 -15.93 1.12 -5.41
N THR A 136 -17.05 1.11 -4.67
CA THR A 136 -18.41 1.24 -5.22
C THR A 136 -18.74 2.66 -5.66
N ARG A 137 -18.16 3.70 -5.04
CA ARG A 137 -18.45 5.11 -5.34
C ARG A 137 -17.70 5.70 -6.55
N ILE A 138 -16.59 5.07 -6.96
CA ILE A 138 -15.70 5.60 -8.03
C ILE A 138 -15.96 4.90 -9.38
N SER A 139 -16.90 3.96 -9.41
CA SER A 139 -17.25 3.16 -10.60
C SER A 139 -18.35 3.80 -11.48
N VAL A 140 -18.46 5.13 -11.51
CA VAL A 140 -19.38 5.86 -12.41
C VAL A 140 -18.60 6.60 -13.49
#